data_AF-A0A920JDY4-F1
#
_entry.id   AF-A0A920JDY4-F1
#
_cell.length_a   1.000
_cell.length_b   1.000
_cell.length_c   1.000
_cell.angle_alpha   90.00
_cell.angle_beta   90.00
_cell.angle_gamma   90.00
#
_symmetry.space_group_name_H-M   'P 1'
#
loop_
_entity.id
_entity.type
_entity.pdbx_description
1 polymer ?
#
loop_
_entity_poly.entity_id
_entity_poly.type
_entity_poly.pdbx_seq_one_letter_code
_entity_poly.pdbx_strand_id
1 'polypeptide(L)' 'MGNPTVGALEARLTDLEEGAMCVALSSGTSAVMYSLINIMSQGDNFVTANHFMVGLTLCSTTYYQSME' A
#
# COMPACT_ATOMS: atom_id res chain seq x y z
N MET A 1 -16.42 -3.01 8.18
CA MET A 1 -16.75 -4.07 7.21
C MET A 1 -15.49 -4.89 7.00
N GLY A 2 -15.29 -5.90 7.84
CA GLY A 2 -14.16 -6.82 7.79
C GLY A 2 -14.61 -8.13 8.40
N ASN A 3 -14.23 -9.26 7.80
CA ASN A 3 -14.59 -10.56 8.36
C ASN A 3 -13.85 -10.74 9.71
N PRO A 4 -14.40 -11.50 10.66
CA PRO A 4 -13.81 -11.64 12.00
C PRO A 4 -12.39 -12.21 11.99
N THR A 5 -12.01 -12.98 10.98
CA THR A 5 -10.66 -13.53 10.78
C THR A 5 -9.65 -12.44 10.41
N VAL A 6 -10.05 -11.51 9.54
CA VAL A 6 -9.22 -10.38 9.12
C VAL A 6 -9.04 -9.38 10.27
N GLY A 7 -10.12 -9.08 11.01
CA GLY A 7 -10.01 -8.20 12.19
C GLY A 7 -9.09 -8.74 13.28
N ALA A 8 -9.07 -10.06 13.50
CA ALA A 8 -8.13 -10.69 14.44
C ALA A 8 -6.66 -10.60 13.94
N LEU A 9 -6.43 -10.69 12.63
CA LEU A 9 -5.11 -10.49 12.03
C LEU A 9 -4.66 -9.03 12.17
N GLU A 10 -5.54 -8.08 11.84
CA GLU A 10 -5.27 -6.64 11.94
C GLU A 10 -4.94 -6.24 13.38
N ALA A 11 -5.70 -6.70 14.37
CA ALA A 11 -5.42 -6.41 15.78
C ALA A 11 -4.04 -6.92 16.22
N ARG A 12 -3.71 -8.18 15.90
CA ARG A 12 -2.40 -8.76 16.26
C ARG A 12 -1.24 -8.06 15.56
N LEU A 13 -1.41 -7.67 14.30
CA LEU A 13 -0.38 -6.96 13.56
C LEU A 13 -0.21 -5.52 14.07
N THR A 14 -1.30 -4.88 14.48
CA THR A 14 -1.28 -3.56 15.13
C THR A 14 -0.50 -3.60 16.44
N ASP A 15 -0.76 -4.61 17.29
CA ASP A 15 -0.02 -4.80 18.55
C ASP A 15 1.48 -5.10 18.29
N LEU A 16 1.80 -5.86 17.23
CA LEU A 16 3.18 -6.21 16.88
C LEU A 16 4.01 -5.02 16.39
N GLU A 17 3.41 -4.14 15.59
CA GLU A 17 4.04 -2.94 15.04
C GLU A 17 3.91 -1.72 15.98
N GLU A 18 3.32 -1.90 17.16
CA GLU A 18 2.98 -0.82 18.12
C GLU A 18 2.21 0.34 17.44
N GLY A 19 1.40 0.01 16.44
CA GLY A 19 0.69 0.97 15.58
C GLY A 19 -0.66 1.40 16.16
N ALA A 20 -1.24 2.47 15.61
CA ALA A 20 -2.58 2.91 16.01
C ALA A 20 -3.70 2.06 15.37
N MET A 21 -3.48 1.59 14.13
CA MET A 21 -4.42 0.77 13.37
C MET A 21 -3.69 0.08 12.21
N CYS A 22 -4.11 -1.13 11.87
CA CYS A 22 -3.66 -1.86 10.69
C CYS A 22 -4.85 -2.19 9.77
N VAL A 23 -4.60 -2.23 8.46
CA VAL A 23 -5.57 -2.68 7.46
C VAL A 23 -4.94 -3.80 6.64
N ALA A 24 -5.57 -4.97 6.63
CA ALA A 24 -5.09 -6.12 5.87
C ALA A 24 -5.62 -6.07 4.43
N LEU A 25 -4.71 -6.03 3.45
CA LEU A 25 -5.02 -6.08 2.03
C LEU A 25 -4.69 -7.44 1.39
N SER A 26 -5.21 -7.65 0.18
CA SER A 26 -5.02 -8.89 -0.59
C SER A 26 -3.59 -9.14 -1.07
N SER A 27 -2.76 -8.09 -1.17
CA SER A 27 -1.36 -8.18 -1.62
C SER A 27 -0.52 -7.06 -1.02
N GLY A 28 0.78 -7.33 -0.82
CA GLY A 28 1.75 -6.33 -0.39
C GLY A 28 1.87 -5.15 -1.36
N THR A 29 1.78 -5.40 -2.68
CA THR A 29 1.74 -4.32 -3.68
C THR A 29 0.50 -3.44 -3.53
N SER A 30 -0.65 -4.01 -3.17
CA SER A 30 -1.87 -3.25 -2.94
C SER A 30 -1.78 -2.43 -1.66
N ALA A 31 -1.17 -2.97 -0.59
CA ALA A 31 -0.94 -2.21 0.65
C ALA A 31 -0.08 -0.96 0.40
N VAL A 32 1.00 -1.09 -0.37
CA VAL A 32 1.86 0.04 -0.75
C VAL A 32 1.10 1.06 -1.60
N MET A 33 0.35 0.61 -2.62
CA MET A 33 -0.44 1.49 -3.46
C MET A 33 -1.53 2.22 -2.67
N TYR A 34 -2.16 1.55 -1.71
CA TYR A 34 -3.19 2.15 -0.87
C TYR A 34 -2.61 3.26 0.01
N SER A 35 -1.43 3.04 0.61
CA SER A 35 -0.71 4.07 1.35
C SER A 35 -0.32 5.26 0.46
N LEU A 36 0.14 4.99 -0.76
CA LEU A 36 0.50 6.02 -1.73
C LEU A 36 -0.71 6.86 -2.17
N ILE A 37 -1.83 6.23 -2.53
CA ILE A 37 -3.06 6.93 -2.93
C ILE A 37 -3.63 7.76 -1.77
N ASN A 38 -3.49 7.28 -0.53
CA ASN A 38 -3.99 8.02 0.63
C ASN A 38 -3.16 9.29 0.94
N ILE A 39 -1.89 9.33 0.54
CA ILE A 39 -0.97 10.43 0.87
C ILE A 39 -0.74 11.36 -0.33
N MET A 40 -0.72 10.82 -1.56
CA MET A 40 -0.38 11.56 -2.77
C MET A 40 -1.61 12.00 -3.54
N SER A 41 -1.51 13.16 -4.19
CA SER A 41 -2.49 13.64 -5.16
C SER A 41 -1.89 13.69 -6.57
N GLN A 42 -2.74 13.90 -7.58
CA GLN A 42 -2.28 14.05 -8.96
C GLN A 42 -1.27 15.22 -9.06
N GLY A 43 -0.08 14.93 -9.59
CA GLY A 43 1.01 15.91 -9.74
C GLY A 43 2.09 15.83 -8.65
N ASP A 44 1.88 15.06 -7.57
CA ASP A 44 2.91 14.81 -6.57
C ASP A 44 3.96 13.81 -7.05
N ASN A 45 5.21 14.02 -6.64
CA ASN A 45 6.33 13.16 -6.96
C ASN A 45 6.85 12.48 -5.68
N PHE A 46 7.15 11.19 -5.74
CA PHE A 46 7.70 10.42 -4.64
C PHE A 46 9.08 9.84 -5.00
N VAL A 47 10.00 9.85 -4.04
CA VAL A 47 11.37 9.32 -4.22
C VAL A 47 11.37 7.84 -3.86
N THR A 48 11.94 7.01 -4.73
CA THR A 48 12.07 5.56 -4.51
C THR A 48 13.52 5.12 -4.46
N ALA A 49 13.80 4.01 -3.77
CA ALA A 49 15.11 3.38 -3.79
C ALA A 49 15.29 2.56 -5.08
N ASN A 50 16.52 2.45 -5.60
CA ASN A 50 16.81 1.70 -6.83
C ASN A 50 16.46 0.19 -6.75
N HIS A 51 16.35 -0.36 -5.54
CA HIS A 51 15.94 -1.75 -5.30
C HIS A 51 14.56 -1.81 -4.64
N PHE A 52 13.64 -0.97 -5.10
CA PHE A 52 12.25 -1.03 -4.70
C PHE A 52 11.58 -2.31 -5.25
N MET A 53 10.55 -2.83 -4.55
CA MET A 53 9.80 -4.00 -4.98
C MET A 53 9.44 -3.91 -6.48
N VAL A 54 9.94 -4.87 -7.26
CA VAL A 54 9.74 -4.97 -8.73
C VAL A 54 8.27 -4.79 -9.14
N GLY A 55 7.33 -5.28 -8.31
CA GLY A 55 5.89 -5.17 -8.55
C GLY A 55 5.32 -3.74 -8.51
N LEU A 56 5.87 -2.81 -7.72
CA LEU A 56 5.38 -1.42 -7.72
C LEU A 56 5.86 -0.67 -8.97
N THR A 57 7.10 -0.90 -9.41
CA THR A 57 7.65 -0.27 -10.62
C THR A 57 6.84 -0.62 -11.87
N LEU A 58 6.34 -1.86 -11.95
CA LEU A 58 5.45 -2.31 -13.02
C LEU A 58 4.06 -1.64 -12.95
N CYS A 59 3.58 -1.30 -11.76
CA CYS A 59 2.28 -0.64 -11.59
C CYS A 59 2.36 0.89 -11.82
N SER A 60 3.44 1.55 -11.37
CA SER A 60 3.66 2.98 -11.60
C SER A 60 3.88 3.30 -13.07
N THR A 61 4.56 2.42 -13.83
CA THR A 61 4.70 2.60 -15.29
C THR A 61 3.37 2.44 -16.01
N THR A 62 2.49 1.52 -15.58
CA THR A 62 1.13 1.39 -16.13
C THR A 62 0.27 2.61 -15.77
N TYR A 63 0.39 3.14 -14.55
CA TYR A 63 -0.32 4.37 -14.15
C TYR A 63 0.15 5.57 -14.99
N TYR A 64 1.46 5.71 -15.23
CA TYR A 64 2.02 6.74 -16.10
C TYR A 64 1.54 6.60 -17.55
N GLN A 65 1.55 5.38 -18.11
CA GLN A 65 1.02 5.11 -19.46
C GLN A 65 -0.50 5.21 -19.58
N SER A 66 -1.25 5.25 -18.49
CA SER A 66 -2.71 5.46 -18.50
C SER A 66 -3.09 6.94 -18.40
N MET A 67 -2.12 7.83 -18.23
CA MET A 67 -2.30 9.30 -18.20
C MET A 67 -1.92 9.99 -19.52
N GLU A 68 -1.59 9.23 -20.56
CA GLU A 68 -1.41 9.68 -21.95
C GLU A 68 -2.63 9.37 -22.83
#